data_AF-A0AA35RK23-F1
#
_entry.id   AF-A0AA35RK23-F1
#
_cell.length_a   1.000
_cell.length_b   1.000
_cell.length_c   1.000
_cell.angle_alpha   90.00
_cell.angle_beta   90.00
_cell.angle_gamma   90.00
#
_symmetry.space_group_name_H-M   'P 1'
#
loop_
_entity.id
_entity.type
_entity.pdbx_description
1 polymer ?
#
loop_
_entity_poly.entity_id
_entity_poly.type
_entity_poly.pdbx_seq_one_letter_code
_entity_poly.pdbx_strand_id
1 'polypeptide(L)'
;MISGELSPRSRNPGEAAPIFHPTGGRVTARELLEDWQEGSTADVRTALEAILVRDETGPRVGEAAPDFSLKRLGSEERVRLSDFRGRRPVALAFGSYT
;
A
#
# COMPACT_ATOMS: atom_id res chain seq x y z
N MET A 1 2.59 -39.66 -29.33
CA MET A 1 2.70 -38.27 -29.79
C MET A 1 1.31 -37.74 -30.08
N ILE A 2 0.82 -36.79 -29.28
CA ILE A 2 -0.17 -35.75 -29.65
C ILE A 2 -0.14 -34.69 -28.55
N SER A 3 0.42 -33.53 -28.88
CA SER A 3 0.46 -32.34 -28.03
C SER A 3 -0.89 -31.62 -28.12
N GLY A 4 -1.51 -31.34 -26.98
CA GLY A 4 -2.66 -30.43 -26.87
C GLY A 4 -2.20 -29.10 -26.31
N GLU A 5 -2.07 -28.08 -27.17
CA GLU A 5 -1.84 -26.70 -26.74
C GLU A 5 -3.05 -26.19 -25.95
N LEU A 6 -2.83 -25.83 -24.69
CA LEU A 6 -3.79 -25.07 -23.90
C LEU A 6 -3.71 -23.61 -24.32
N SER A 7 -4.71 -23.16 -25.08
CA SER A 7 -4.90 -21.76 -25.49
C SER A 7 -4.84 -20.83 -24.27
N PRO A 8 -3.99 -19.80 -24.24
CA PRO A 8 -3.95 -18.86 -23.13
C PRO A 8 -5.26 -18.06 -23.10
N ARG A 9 -5.99 -18.15 -21.98
CA ARG A 9 -7.20 -17.36 -21.74
C ARG A 9 -6.85 -15.87 -21.81
N SER A 10 -7.58 -15.14 -22.66
CA SER A 10 -7.55 -13.68 -22.75
C SER A 10 -7.73 -13.07 -21.35
N ARG A 11 -6.69 -12.44 -20.82
CA ARG A 11 -6.72 -11.75 -19.53
C ARG A 11 -7.55 -10.47 -19.67
N ASN A 12 -8.49 -10.25 -18.76
CA ASN A 12 -9.37 -9.09 -18.73
C ASN A 12 -8.55 -7.83 -18.35
N PRO A 13 -8.67 -6.69 -19.07
CA PRO A 13 -7.84 -5.49 -18.86
C PRO A 13 -8.14 -4.69 -17.58
N GLY A 14 -8.91 -5.25 -16.63
CA GLY A 14 -9.29 -4.60 -15.37
C GLY A 14 -8.75 -5.25 -14.10
N GLU A 15 -8.01 -6.37 -14.20
CA GLU A 15 -7.43 -7.05 -13.04
C GLU A 15 -5.96 -6.68 -12.91
N ALA A 16 -5.68 -5.61 -12.15
CA ALA A 16 -4.33 -5.27 -11.72
C ALA A 16 -3.84 -6.31 -10.71
N ALA A 17 -3.33 -7.43 -11.21
CA ALA A 17 -2.54 -8.35 -10.40
C ALA A 17 -1.17 -7.70 -10.11
N PRO A 18 -0.63 -7.80 -8.88
CA PRO A 18 0.72 -7.37 -8.62
C PRO A 18 1.68 -8.16 -9.53
N ILE A 19 2.51 -7.45 -10.30
CA ILE A 19 3.51 -8.08 -11.15
C ILE A 19 4.65 -8.55 -10.24
N PHE A 20 4.71 -9.87 -10.02
CA PHE A 20 5.75 -10.53 -9.22
C PHE A 20 6.95 -10.83 -10.13
N HIS A 21 8.14 -10.31 -9.82
CA HIS A 21 9.39 -10.74 -10.45
C HIS A 21 9.86 -12.08 -9.86
N PRO A 22 10.57 -12.93 -10.62
CA PRO A 22 10.98 -14.29 -10.21
C PRO A 22 12.00 -14.36 -9.06
N THR A 23 12.41 -13.22 -8.49
CA THR A 23 13.43 -13.13 -7.44
C THR A 23 12.90 -12.54 -6.13
N GLY A 24 11.69 -12.87 -5.70
CA GLY A 24 11.21 -12.77 -4.29
C GLY A 24 11.25 -11.42 -3.56
N GLY A 25 11.74 -10.35 -4.17
CA GLY A 25 11.87 -9.01 -3.60
C GLY A 25 10.65 -8.15 -3.92
N ARG A 26 10.25 -7.32 -2.95
CA ARG A 26 9.29 -6.24 -3.18
C ARG A 26 9.94 -5.20 -4.09
N VAL A 27 9.32 -4.90 -5.22
CA VAL A 27 9.71 -3.77 -6.06
C VAL A 27 9.19 -2.49 -5.39
N THR A 28 10.07 -1.52 -5.16
CA THR A 28 9.72 -0.23 -4.56
C THR A 28 9.23 0.76 -5.62
N ALA A 29 8.47 1.78 -5.19
CA ALA A 29 8.10 2.89 -6.07
C ALA A 29 9.31 3.60 -6.69
N ARG A 30 10.43 3.60 -5.97
CA ARG A 30 11.70 4.18 -6.40
C ARG A 30 12.28 3.45 -7.61
N GLU A 31 12.42 2.14 -7.50
CA GLU A 31 12.95 1.29 -8.57
C GLU A 31 12.10 1.39 -9.83
N LEU A 32 10.76 1.45 -9.66
CA LEU A 32 9.86 1.69 -10.80
C LEU A 32 10.06 3.06 -11.44
N LEU A 33 10.28 4.12 -10.67
CA LEU A 33 10.45 5.48 -11.21
C LEU A 33 11.78 5.62 -11.97
N GLU A 34 12.83 4.96 -11.47
CA GLU A 34 14.16 4.97 -12.08
C GLU A 34 14.15 4.24 -13.43
N ASP A 35 13.39 3.15 -13.57
CA ASP A 35 13.24 2.37 -14.81
C ASP A 35 12.27 3.01 -15.84
N TRP A 36 11.31 3.83 -15.40
CA TRP A 36 10.26 4.41 -16.24
C TRP A 36 10.48 5.92 -16.51
N GLN A 37 11.32 6.24 -17.50
CA GLN A 37 11.60 7.62 -17.89
C GLN A 37 10.96 8.04 -19.24
N GLU A 38 10.79 7.12 -20.19
CA GLU A 38 10.26 7.45 -21.53
C GLU A 38 8.80 7.04 -21.68
N GLY A 39 7.91 8.03 -21.86
CA GLY A 39 6.50 7.82 -22.20
C GLY A 39 5.49 7.83 -21.04
N SER A 40 5.90 8.08 -19.79
CA SER A 40 4.94 8.17 -18.68
C SER A 40 4.12 9.46 -18.72
N THR A 41 2.80 9.37 -18.58
CA THR A 41 1.94 10.55 -18.39
C THR A 41 2.27 11.23 -17.05
N ALA A 42 2.09 12.55 -16.97
CA ALA A 42 2.40 13.33 -15.77
C ALA A 42 1.68 12.79 -14.51
N ASP A 43 0.42 12.35 -14.66
CA ASP A 43 -0.39 11.83 -13.56
C ASP A 43 0.19 10.55 -12.93
N VAL A 44 0.75 9.65 -13.75
CA VAL A 44 1.37 8.40 -13.26
C VAL A 44 2.63 8.71 -12.47
N ARG A 45 3.44 9.66 -12.94
CA ARG A 45 4.63 10.12 -12.22
C ARG A 45 4.27 10.74 -10.88
N THR A 46 3.31 11.65 -10.85
CA THR A 46 2.85 12.28 -9.60
C THR A 46 2.32 11.25 -8.60
N ALA A 47 1.55 10.26 -9.07
CA ALA A 47 1.10 9.17 -8.21
C ALA A 47 2.27 8.34 -7.64
N LEU A 48 3.28 8.06 -8.46
CA LEU A 48 4.45 7.29 -8.06
C LEU A 48 5.33 8.05 -7.06
N GLU A 49 5.54 9.35 -7.28
CA GLU A 49 6.21 10.25 -6.33
C GLU A 49 5.48 10.31 -4.98
N ALA A 50 4.15 10.39 -4.99
CA ALA A 50 3.36 10.37 -3.76
C ALA A 50 3.51 9.05 -2.98
N ILE A 51 3.60 7.92 -3.69
CA ILE A 51 3.87 6.61 -3.07
C ILE A 51 5.29 6.59 -2.48
N LEU A 52 6.29 7.10 -3.21
CA LEU A 52 7.67 7.17 -2.73
C LEU A 52 7.77 7.98 -1.43
N VAL A 53 7.20 9.19 -1.40
CA VAL A 53 7.20 10.04 -0.19
C VAL A 53 6.52 9.33 0.98
N ARG A 54 5.41 8.63 0.72
CA ARG A 54 4.72 7.85 1.74
C ARG A 54 5.55 6.68 2.26
N ASP A 55 6.25 5.96 1.39
CA ASP A 55 7.09 4.83 1.78
C ASP A 55 8.31 5.29 2.60
N GLU A 56 8.89 6.44 2.26
CA GLU A 56 10.04 7.02 3.00
C GLU A 56 9.65 7.56 4.38
N THR A 57 8.45 8.13 4.52
CA THR A 57 7.99 8.81 5.74
C THR A 57 7.01 8.01 6.59
N GLY A 58 6.50 6.90 6.05
CA GLY A 58 5.49 6.06 6.67
C GLY A 58 6.03 5.16 7.79
N PRO A 59 5.13 4.66 8.67
CA PRO A 59 5.52 3.71 9.69
C PRO A 59 6.02 2.41 9.05
N ARG A 60 7.15 1.89 9.53
CA ARG A 60 7.73 0.66 9.00
C ARG A 60 6.98 -0.56 9.52
N VAL A 61 6.84 -1.58 8.67
CA VAL A 61 6.21 -2.84 9.05
C VAL A 61 6.98 -3.49 10.22
N GLY A 62 6.26 -3.88 11.26
CA GLY A 62 6.83 -4.50 12.46
C GLY A 62 7.34 -3.51 13.50
N GLU A 63 7.52 -2.23 13.15
CA GLU A 63 7.79 -1.20 14.15
C GLU A 63 6.54 -0.88 14.96
N ALA A 64 6.74 -0.54 16.23
CA ALA A 64 5.65 -0.16 17.10
C ALA A 64 5.01 1.14 16.60
N ALA A 65 3.70 1.11 16.36
CA ALA A 65 2.95 2.30 16.00
C ALA A 65 3.12 3.40 17.08
N PRO A 66 3.35 4.67 16.68
CA PRO A 66 3.42 5.79 17.60
C PRO A 66 2.17 5.89 18.45
N ASP A 67 2.35 6.11 19.74
CA ASP A 67 1.23 6.21 20.67
C ASP A 67 0.54 7.58 20.55
N PHE A 68 -0.77 7.59 20.70
CA PHE A 68 -1.56 8.82 20.69
C PHE A 68 -2.75 8.70 21.64
N SER A 69 -3.28 9.84 22.05
CA SER A 69 -4.50 9.95 22.85
C SER A 69 -5.50 10.84 22.15
N LEU A 70 -6.63 10.28 21.70
CA LEU A 70 -7.68 11.01 20.99
C LEU A 70 -8.91 11.15 21.88
N LYS A 71 -9.61 12.28 21.75
CA LYS A 71 -10.94 12.44 22.34
C LYS A 71 -11.92 11.55 21.58
N ARG A 72 -12.78 10.84 22.32
CA ARG A 72 -13.85 10.04 21.74
C ARG A 72 -14.93 10.98 21.19
N LEU A 73 -15.43 10.70 20.00
CA LEU A 73 -16.50 11.52 19.40
C LEU A 73 -17.73 11.51 20.33
N GLY A 74 -18.24 12.69 20.66
CA GLY A 74 -19.42 12.86 21.51
C GLY A 74 -19.20 12.69 23.03
N SER A 75 -17.94 12.58 23.50
CA SER A 75 -17.63 12.42 24.93
C SER A 75 -16.32 13.12 25.30
N GLU A 76 -16.14 13.46 26.58
CA GLU A 76 -14.85 13.91 27.13
C GLU A 76 -13.85 12.78 27.35
N GLU A 77 -14.29 11.52 27.24
CA GLU A 77 -13.41 10.36 27.30
C GLU A 77 -12.29 10.44 26.27
N ARG A 78 -11.12 9.95 26.67
CA ARG A 78 -9.96 9.80 25.79
C ARG A 78 -9.64 8.34 25.56
N VAL A 79 -9.24 8.01 24.34
CA VAL A 79 -8.81 6.69 23.92
C VAL A 79 -7.32 6.75 23.60
N ARG A 80 -6.53 5.88 24.22
CA ARG A 80 -5.08 5.78 23.97
C ARG A 80 -4.76 4.54 23.15
N LEU A 81 -3.91 4.67 22.13
CA LEU A 81 -3.59 3.55 21.24
C LEU A 81 -2.95 2.37 22.00
N SER A 82 -2.08 2.67 22.97
CA SER A 82 -1.45 1.66 23.84
C SER A 82 -2.40 0.66 24.47
N ASP A 83 -3.63 1.09 24.77
CA ASP A 83 -4.55 0.32 25.59
C ASP A 83 -5.12 -0.89 24.84
N PHE A 84 -4.91 -0.94 23.52
CA PHE A 84 -5.27 -2.05 22.65
C PHE A 84 -4.10 -3.00 22.34
N ARG A 85 -2.84 -2.63 22.65
CA ARG A 85 -1.67 -3.47 22.35
C ARG A 85 -1.80 -4.84 23.02
N GLY A 86 -1.50 -5.90 22.27
CA GLY A 86 -1.54 -7.29 22.75
C GLY A 86 -2.93 -7.88 23.02
N ARG A 87 -4.01 -7.12 22.78
CA ARG A 87 -5.39 -7.61 23.00
C ARG A 87 -6.05 -8.08 21.71
N ARG A 88 -5.91 -7.30 20.63
CA ARG A 88 -6.45 -7.60 19.29
C ARG A 88 -5.80 -6.70 18.23
N PRO A 89 -5.82 -7.07 16.94
CA PRO A 89 -5.44 -6.17 15.86
C PRO A 89 -6.28 -4.88 15.86
N VAL A 90 -5.65 -3.76 15.52
CA VAL A 90 -6.28 -2.43 15.45
C VAL A 90 -6.03 -1.85 14.06
N ALA A 91 -7.07 -1.33 13.43
CA ALA A 91 -6.98 -0.57 12.19
C ALA A 91 -7.09 0.93 12.49
N LEU A 92 -6.28 1.75 11.82
CA LEU A 92 -6.38 3.22 11.84
C LEU A 92 -6.91 3.70 10.50
N ALA A 93 -8.04 4.42 10.54
CA ALA A 93 -8.63 5.06 9.37
C ALA A 93 -8.57 6.58 9.56
N PHE A 94 -8.02 7.27 8.57
CA PHE A 94 -7.92 8.73 8.54
C PHE A 94 -8.86 9.26 7.46
N GLY A 95 -9.67 10.25 7.79
CA GLY A 95 -10.60 10.88 6.87
C GLY A 95 -11.26 12.09 7.52
N SER A 96 -11.93 12.89 6.70
CA SER A 96 -12.75 14.01 7.12
C SER A 96 -14.18 13.81 6.60
N TYR A 97 -15.14 14.37 7.33
CA TYR A 97 -16.49 14.55 6.82
C TYR A 97 -16.57 15.96 6.24
N THR A 98 -16.79 16.06 4.93
CA THR A 98 -16.91 17.32 4.18
C THR A 98 -18.15 17.27 3.31
#